data_AF-A0A371CAV6-F1
#
_entry.id   AF-A0A371CAV6-F1
#
_cell.length_a   1.000
_cell.length_b   1.000
_cell.length_c   1.000
_cell.angle_alpha   90.00
_cell.angle_beta   90.00
_cell.angle_gamma   90.00
#
_symmetry.space_group_name_H-M   'P 1'
#
loop_
_entity.id
_entity.type
_entity.pdbx_description
1 polymer ?
#
loop_
_entity_poly.entity_id
_entity_poly.type
_entity_poly.pdbx_seq_one_letter_code
_entity_poly.pdbx_strand_id
1 'polypeptide(L)'
;MESTVQPFSASNATRIHPNLRGNVFAEGVEYGTEIDSKALRKLSQTIYNKDEVNPCLRALGFSEAAAIREKTLGLLLDGIVRAQDTYMPEGGIPKGIQGYWRWMNTN
;
A
#
# COMPACT_ATOMS: atom_id res chain seq x y z
N MET A 1 -1.70 16.43 20.51
CA MET A 1 -0.60 15.46 20.42
C MET A 1 -0.14 15.50 18.97
N GLU A 2 0.89 16.28 18.66
CA GLU A 2 1.53 16.20 17.35
C GLU A 2 2.21 14.83 17.27
N SER A 3 1.79 14.00 16.31
CA SER A 3 2.41 12.70 16.10
C SER A 3 3.80 12.92 15.49
N THR A 4 4.84 12.69 16.28
CA THR A 4 6.24 12.69 15.82
C THR A 4 6.54 11.40 15.04
N VAL A 5 5.71 11.04 14.08
CA VAL A 5 6.00 9.97 13.12
C VAL A 5 6.68 10.64 11.95
N GLN A 6 7.97 10.36 11.73
CA GLN A 6 8.66 10.90 10.57
C GLN A 6 7.95 10.42 9.29
N PRO A 7 7.68 11.31 8.31
CA PRO A 7 7.06 10.92 7.05
C PRO A 7 7.90 9.85 6.36
N PHE A 8 7.23 8.85 5.79
CA PHE A 8 7.86 7.70 5.18
C PHE A 8 8.55 8.14 3.88
N SER A 9 9.88 7.94 3.81
CA SER A 9 10.61 8.10 2.55
C SER A 9 11.00 6.73 2.00
N ALA A 10 10.66 6.46 0.73
CA ALA A 10 11.04 5.22 0.04
C ALA A 10 12.56 4.98 0.05
N SER A 11 13.38 6.04 0.19
CA SER A 11 14.83 5.96 0.37
C SER A 11 15.28 5.23 1.65
N ASN A 12 14.42 5.10 2.66
CA ASN A 12 14.71 4.36 3.88
C ASN A 12 14.25 2.90 3.84
N ALA A 13 13.57 2.46 2.79
CA ALA A 13 13.00 1.12 2.71
C ALA A 13 14.04 -0.01 2.75
N THR A 14 15.23 0.22 2.17
CA THR A 14 16.35 -0.72 2.18
C THR A 14 17.01 -0.85 3.56
N ARG A 15 16.80 0.14 4.45
CA ARG A 15 17.33 0.15 5.83
C ARG A 15 16.42 -0.57 6.83
N ILE A 16 15.21 -0.95 6.41
CA ILE A 16 14.28 -1.71 7.23
C ILE A 16 14.53 -3.20 7.00
N HIS A 17 14.71 -3.95 8.09
CA HIS A 17 14.88 -5.39 8.03
C HIS A 17 13.68 -6.04 7.31
N PRO A 18 13.87 -7.00 6.38
CA PRO A 18 12.79 -7.55 5.55
C PRO A 18 11.55 -7.99 6.34
N ASN A 19 11.74 -8.66 7.48
CA ASN A 19 10.64 -9.14 8.34
C ASN A 19 9.81 -8.02 9.00
N LEU A 20 10.34 -6.78 9.06
CA LEU A 20 9.65 -5.64 9.66
C LEU A 20 8.98 -4.75 8.62
N ARG A 21 9.32 -4.91 7.33
CA ARG A 21 8.87 -4.02 6.25
C ARG A 21 7.36 -3.96 6.14
N GLY A 22 6.67 -5.11 6.19
CA GLY A 22 5.21 -5.15 6.11
C GLY A 22 4.53 -4.24 7.13
N ASN A 23 4.94 -4.34 8.40
CA ASN A 23 4.36 -3.54 9.48
C ASN A 23 4.78 -2.07 9.38
N VAL A 24 6.05 -1.78 9.10
CA VAL A 24 6.54 -0.39 9.01
C VAL A 24 5.92 0.35 7.81
N PHE A 25 5.75 -0.33 6.67
CA PHE A 25 5.08 0.26 5.51
C PHE A 25 3.59 0.47 5.76
N ALA A 26 2.93 -0.48 6.42
CA ALA A 26 1.51 -0.34 6.78
C ALA A 26 1.29 0.88 7.69
N GLU A 27 2.05 1.00 8.79
CA GLU A 27 1.98 2.15 9.71
C GLU A 27 2.28 3.48 8.99
N GLY A 28 3.27 3.49 8.10
CA GLY A 28 3.64 4.68 7.33
C GLY A 28 2.57 5.15 6.35
N VAL A 29 1.71 4.25 5.86
CA VAL A 29 0.64 4.57 4.91
C VAL A 29 -0.73 4.69 5.57
N GLU A 30 -0.97 3.98 6.69
CA GLU A 30 -2.21 4.02 7.46
C GLU A 30 -2.54 5.48 7.83
N TYR A 31 -1.57 6.18 8.41
CA TYR A 31 -1.67 7.59 8.80
C TYR A 31 -0.94 8.55 7.84
N GLY A 32 -0.42 8.02 6.73
CA GLY A 32 0.39 8.75 5.77
C GLY A 32 -0.40 9.65 4.84
N THR A 33 0.34 10.44 4.08
CA THR A 33 -0.19 11.33 3.03
C THR A 33 -0.17 10.66 1.65
N GLU A 34 -0.72 11.36 0.64
CA GLU A 34 -0.58 10.92 -0.75
C GLU A 34 0.89 10.82 -1.20
N ILE A 35 1.80 11.60 -0.61
CA ILE A 35 3.23 11.54 -0.92
C ILE A 35 3.81 10.20 -0.47
N ASP A 36 3.47 9.76 0.74
CA ASP A 36 3.94 8.49 1.32
C ASP A 36 3.44 7.30 0.51
N SER A 37 2.15 7.32 0.13
CA SER A 37 1.55 6.30 -0.75
C SER A 37 2.21 6.24 -2.12
N LYS A 38 2.47 7.41 -2.75
CA LYS A 38 3.17 7.46 -4.06
C LYS A 38 4.59 6.94 -3.96
N ALA A 39 5.30 7.27 -2.87
CA ALA A 39 6.65 6.77 -2.63
C ALA A 39 6.66 5.24 -2.53
N LEU A 40 5.71 4.66 -1.80
CA LEU A 40 5.59 3.21 -1.66
C LEU A 40 5.17 2.51 -2.96
N ARG A 41 4.27 3.11 -3.75
CA ARG A 41 3.91 2.63 -5.09
C ARG A 41 5.11 2.66 -6.04
N LYS A 42 5.90 3.74 -6.01
CA LYS A 42 7.12 3.82 -6.83
C LYS A 42 8.13 2.73 -6.43
N LEU A 43 8.24 2.47 -5.13
CA LEU A 43 9.10 1.41 -4.61
C LEU A 43 8.66 0.04 -5.13
N SER A 44 7.36 -0.28 -5.10
CA SER A 44 6.84 -1.55 -5.61
C SER A 44 7.09 -1.77 -7.10
N GLN A 45 7.22 -0.69 -7.88
CA GLN A 45 7.55 -0.73 -9.31
C GLN A 45 9.07 -0.86 -9.60
N THR A 46 9.91 -0.49 -8.63
CA THR A 46 11.37 -0.46 -8.82
C THR A 46 12.04 -1.75 -8.34
N ILE A 47 11.43 -2.45 -7.38
CA ILE A 47 12.00 -3.67 -6.81
C ILE A 47 11.76 -4.87 -7.73
N TYR A 48 12.81 -5.66 -7.96
CA TYR A 48 12.74 -6.88 -8.77
C TYR A 48 12.25 -8.11 -7.99
N ASN A 49 12.48 -8.16 -6.67
CA ASN A 49 12.11 -9.29 -5.82
C ASN A 49 10.65 -9.19 -5.34
N LYS A 50 9.83 -10.20 -5.66
CA LYS A 50 8.42 -10.26 -5.26
C LYS A 50 8.19 -10.24 -3.76
N ASP A 51 9.07 -10.85 -2.97
CA ASP A 51 8.96 -10.88 -1.51
C ASP A 51 9.09 -9.48 -0.90
N GLU A 52 9.64 -8.53 -1.67
CA GLU A 52 9.75 -7.12 -1.30
C GLU A 52 8.65 -6.26 -1.93
N VAL A 53 8.10 -6.64 -3.10
CA VAL A 53 6.98 -5.97 -3.76
C VAL A 53 5.67 -6.16 -2.99
N ASN A 54 5.39 -7.39 -2.56
CA ASN A 54 4.12 -7.76 -1.93
C ASN A 54 3.82 -6.98 -0.64
N PRO A 55 4.79 -6.79 0.30
CA PRO A 55 4.60 -5.91 1.45
C PRO A 55 4.27 -4.46 1.07
N CYS A 56 4.86 -3.94 -0.01
CA CYS A 56 4.56 -2.58 -0.48
C CYS A 56 3.11 -2.47 -0.98
N LEU A 57 2.69 -3.41 -1.83
CA LEU A 57 1.33 -3.44 -2.37
C LEU A 57 0.28 -3.60 -1.27
N ARG A 58 0.53 -4.49 -0.30
CA ARG A 58 -0.37 -4.72 0.83
C ARG A 58 -0.49 -3.50 1.73
N ALA A 59 0.62 -2.82 2.01
CA ALA A 59 0.65 -1.61 2.82
C ALA A 59 -0.22 -0.46 2.24
N LEU A 60 -0.30 -0.34 0.91
CA LEU A 60 -1.17 0.66 0.25
C LEU A 60 -2.66 0.52 0.59
N GLY A 61 -3.12 -0.68 0.94
CA GLY A 61 -4.51 -0.94 1.32
C GLY A 61 -4.89 -0.39 2.70
N PHE A 62 -3.91 -0.25 3.61
CA PHE A 62 -4.16 0.11 5.01
C PHE A 62 -4.45 1.59 5.25
N SER A 63 -4.28 2.44 4.23
CA SER A 63 -4.49 3.89 4.39
C SER A 63 -5.88 4.22 4.94
N GLU A 64 -5.96 5.12 5.92
CA GLU A 64 -7.23 5.64 6.44
C GLU A 64 -7.93 6.58 5.45
N ALA A 65 -7.18 7.18 4.51
CA ALA A 65 -7.71 8.04 3.48
C ALA A 65 -8.44 7.25 2.38
N ALA A 66 -9.75 7.49 2.22
CA ALA A 66 -10.57 6.83 1.20
C ALA A 66 -10.01 7.00 -0.22
N ALA A 67 -9.55 8.21 -0.56
CA ALA A 67 -8.97 8.50 -1.87
C ALA A 67 -7.70 7.69 -2.17
N ILE A 68 -6.91 7.34 -1.15
CA ILE A 68 -5.74 6.47 -1.32
C ILE A 68 -6.20 5.03 -1.54
N ARG A 69 -7.16 4.53 -0.74
CA ARG A 69 -7.72 3.19 -0.93
C ARG A 69 -8.34 3.00 -2.31
N GLU A 70 -9.08 3.98 -2.83
CA GLU A 70 -9.65 3.92 -4.18
C GLU A 70 -8.58 3.85 -5.27
N LYS A 71 -7.49 4.62 -5.14
CA LYS A 71 -6.32 4.51 -6.03
C LYS A 71 -5.65 3.13 -5.93
N THR A 72 -5.58 2.56 -4.73
CA THR A 72 -5.06 1.21 -4.49
C THR A 72 -5.92 0.14 -5.18
N LEU A 73 -7.26 0.27 -5.15
CA LEU A 73 -8.16 -0.64 -5.87
C LEU A 73 -7.98 -0.55 -7.39
N GLY A 74 -7.69 0.64 -7.92
CA GLY A 74 -7.34 0.81 -9.33
C GLY A 74 -6.13 -0.04 -9.77
N LEU A 75 -5.23 -0.40 -8.85
CA LEU A 75 -4.06 -1.25 -9.15
C LEU A 75 -4.45 -2.69 -9.49
N LEU A 76 -5.65 -3.13 -9.12
CA LEU A 76 -6.10 -4.50 -9.37
C LEU A 76 -6.36 -4.75 -10.85
N LEU A 77 -6.67 -3.70 -11.61
CA LEU A 77 -7.05 -3.77 -13.01
C LEU A 77 -6.10 -2.99 -13.95
N ASP A 78 -5.08 -2.30 -13.41
CA ASP A 78 -4.16 -1.48 -14.22
C ASP A 78 -3.08 -2.31 -14.96
N GLY A 79 -3.04 -3.63 -14.72
CA GLY A 79 -2.07 -4.55 -15.32
C GLY A 79 -0.65 -4.47 -14.72
N ILE A 80 -0.42 -3.57 -13.75
CA ILE A 80 0.86 -3.47 -13.02
C ILE A 80 0.94 -4.58 -11.97
N VAL A 81 -0.17 -4.88 -11.30
CA VAL A 81 -0.27 -6.03 -10.41
C VAL A 81 -0.54 -7.29 -11.24
N ARG A 82 0.25 -8.33 -11.03
CA ARG A 82 0.02 -9.62 -11.69
C ARG A 82 -1.32 -10.19 -11.22
N ALA A 83 -2.08 -10.82 -12.12
CA ALA A 83 -3.40 -11.34 -11.81
C ALA A 83 -3.45 -12.28 -10.59
N GLN A 84 -2.38 -13.03 -10.32
CA GLN A 84 -2.26 -13.91 -9.15
C GLN A 84 -1.97 -13.17 -7.82
N ASP A 85 -1.49 -11.93 -7.89
CA ASP A 85 -1.02 -11.14 -6.75
C ASP A 85 -2.02 -10.00 -6.41
N THR A 86 -3.22 -9.98 -7.02
CA THR A 86 -4.28 -8.98 -6.79
C THR A 86 -4.80 -8.96 -5.34
N TYR A 87 -4.73 -10.10 -4.64
CA TYR A 87 -5.08 -10.16 -3.23
C TYR A 87 -4.16 -9.33 -2.32
N MET A 88 -2.97 -8.92 -2.81
CA MET A 88 -2.02 -8.15 -2.01
C MET A 88 -2.55 -6.75 -1.67
N PRO A 89 -2.90 -5.88 -2.66
CA PRO A 89 -3.55 -4.60 -2.36
C PRO A 89 -4.86 -4.72 -1.56
N GLU A 90 -5.68 -5.75 -1.84
CA GLU A 90 -6.98 -5.97 -1.18
C GLU A 90 -6.84 -6.39 0.29
N GLY A 91 -5.85 -7.25 0.59
CA GLY A 91 -5.60 -7.79 1.92
C GLY A 91 -5.16 -6.76 2.96
N GLY A 92 -4.97 -5.51 2.55
CA GLY A 92 -4.74 -4.35 3.41
C GLY A 92 -5.99 -3.54 3.74
N ILE A 93 -7.21 -3.90 3.30
CA ILE A 93 -8.41 -3.07 3.41
C ILE A 93 -9.40 -3.55 4.52
N PRO A 94 -9.04 -3.67 5.81
CA PRO A 94 -10.01 -3.99 6.85
C PRO A 94 -10.93 -2.80 7.19
N LYS A 95 -10.41 -1.56 7.19
CA LYS A 95 -11.19 -0.33 7.52
C LYS A 95 -12.03 0.23 6.36
N GLY A 96 -11.95 -0.37 5.16
CA GLY A 96 -12.56 0.13 3.93
C GLY A 96 -13.56 -0.83 3.27
N ILE A 97 -14.03 -1.85 3.99
CA ILE A 97 -14.78 -2.98 3.39
C ILE A 97 -16.02 -2.55 2.59
N GLN A 98 -16.73 -1.51 3.01
CA GLN A 98 -17.89 -0.97 2.28
C GLN A 98 -17.48 -0.29 0.97
N GLY A 99 -16.34 0.41 0.96
CA GLY A 99 -15.78 1.00 -0.26
C GLY A 99 -15.29 -0.06 -1.24
N TYR A 100 -14.62 -1.09 -0.71
CA TYR A 100 -14.20 -2.26 -1.50
C TYR A 100 -15.40 -3.00 -2.11
N TRP A 101 -16.43 -3.29 -1.30
CA TRP A 101 -17.66 -3.92 -1.79
C TRP A 101 -18.30 -3.13 -2.93
N ARG A 102 -18.41 -1.80 -2.79
CA ARG A 102 -18.93 -0.95 -3.88
C ARG A 102 -18.09 -1.07 -5.15
N TRP A 103 -16.76 -0.99 -5.02
CA TRP A 103 -15.86 -1.10 -6.16
C TRP A 103 -16.00 -2.44 -6.91
N MET A 104 -16.13 -3.55 -6.17
CA MET A 104 -16.35 -4.90 -6.74
C MET A 104 -17.67 -5.04 -7.50
N ASN A 105 -18.67 -4.19 -7.23
CA ASN A 105 -19.95 -4.22 -7.95
C ASN A 105 -19.97 -3.30 -9.19
N THR A 106 -18.93 -2.52 -9.41
CA THR A 106 -18.87 -1.51 -10.50
C THR A 106 -17.70 -1.69 -11.46
N ASN A 107 -16.84 -2.69 -11.25
CA ASN A 107 -15.67 -3.01 -12.07
C ASN A 107 -15.60 -4.52 -12.28
#